data_AF-A0A3D0NUX0-F1
#
_entry.id   AF-A0A3D0NUX0-F1
#
_cell.length_a   1.000
_cell.length_b   1.000
_cell.length_c   1.000
_cell.angle_alpha   90.00
_cell.angle_beta   90.00
_cell.angle_gamma   90.00
#
_symmetry.space_group_name_H-M   'P 1'
#
loop_
_entity.id
_entity.type
_entity.pdbx_description
1 polymer ?
#
loop_
_entity_poly.entity_id
_entity_poly.type
_entity_poly.pdbx_seq_one_letter_code
_entity_poly.pdbx_strand_id
1 'polypeptide(L)'
;MPQMPGQGGMPGGMDGGRNGVDLTYIDDAPESYSNIFDNHINKIEEEDQQRLIASLKNISNGEKLEESINVDEVLRYTACNVFLVNLDSYLSSNCHNYILTELNGQLSMLPWDYNLSFGTYQCKSADDAVNYAIDTVFNGVNEEERPLIAKLLAKEEYREKYHQYLREIAEKYVQSGKFAETVEKVSSVINDYVKTDSTSFDGYDAYVEGIDTLKQLMELRTQSVLGQLDGTIPSTAEEQTNSDKLIDASSVDLKKLGTMNMGEGFPAR
;
A
#
# COMPACT_ATOMS: atom_id res chain seq x y z
N MET A 1 -11.11 37.33 -32.28
CA MET A 1 -10.44 36.29 -31.48
C MET A 1 -11.33 35.05 -31.55
N PRO A 2 -10.81 33.88 -31.97
CA PRO A 2 -11.61 32.68 -32.13
C PRO A 2 -12.09 32.12 -30.78
N GLN A 3 -13.31 31.61 -30.75
CA GLN A 3 -13.97 30.99 -29.60
C GLN A 3 -13.28 29.68 -29.21
N MET A 4 -12.99 29.48 -27.92
CA MET A 4 -12.54 28.20 -27.38
C MET A 4 -13.69 27.18 -27.42
N PRO A 5 -13.46 25.94 -27.90
CA PRO A 5 -14.46 24.88 -27.85
C PRO A 5 -14.74 24.44 -26.42
N GLY A 6 -15.99 24.03 -26.19
CA GLY A 6 -16.59 23.82 -24.89
C GLY A 6 -15.93 22.75 -24.04
N GLN A 7 -16.03 23.01 -22.75
CA GLN A 7 -15.81 22.11 -21.64
C GLN A 7 -16.71 20.87 -21.81
N GLY A 8 -16.16 19.83 -22.42
CA GLY A 8 -16.77 18.51 -22.45
C GLY A 8 -16.75 17.96 -21.03
N GLY A 9 -17.92 17.89 -20.40
CA GLY A 9 -18.08 17.23 -19.12
C GLY A 9 -17.63 15.77 -19.23
N MET A 10 -16.75 15.35 -18.31
CA MET A 10 -16.45 13.95 -18.06
C MET A 10 -17.76 13.20 -17.79
N PRO A 11 -18.19 12.26 -18.64
CA PRO A 11 -19.30 11.38 -18.34
C PRO A 11 -18.72 10.15 -17.63
N GLY A 12 -18.92 10.06 -16.32
CA GLY A 12 -18.56 8.86 -15.56
C GLY A 12 -18.65 9.09 -14.06
N GLY A 13 -19.75 8.61 -13.47
CA GLY A 13 -20.05 8.77 -12.06
C GLY A 13 -19.03 8.09 -11.14
N MET A 14 -19.01 8.57 -9.90
CA MET A 14 -18.32 8.00 -8.73
C MET A 14 -18.93 6.64 -8.31
N ASP A 15 -19.09 5.73 -9.27
CA ASP A 15 -19.51 4.34 -9.09
C ASP A 15 -18.86 3.46 -10.18
N GLY A 16 -17.56 3.68 -10.38
CA GLY A 16 -16.73 2.89 -11.29
C GLY A 16 -16.53 1.49 -10.71
N GLY A 17 -17.32 0.53 -11.17
CA GLY A 17 -17.18 -0.88 -10.81
C GLY A 17 -15.71 -1.32 -10.84
N ARG A 18 -15.35 -2.22 -9.93
CA ARG A 18 -13.97 -2.67 -9.77
C ARG A 18 -13.37 -3.32 -11.02
N ASN A 19 -14.15 -3.61 -12.07
CA ASN A 19 -13.77 -3.99 -13.45
C ASN A 19 -12.34 -4.53 -13.62
N GLY A 20 -11.97 -5.54 -12.81
CA GLY A 20 -10.67 -6.20 -12.82
C GLY A 20 -9.59 -5.68 -11.86
N VAL A 21 -9.64 -4.46 -11.31
CA VAL A 21 -8.55 -3.90 -10.48
C VAL A 21 -8.44 -4.52 -9.08
N ASP A 22 -9.45 -5.26 -8.63
CA ASP A 22 -9.34 -6.14 -7.46
C ASP A 22 -8.67 -7.49 -7.77
N LEU A 23 -8.32 -7.73 -9.04
CA LEU A 23 -7.64 -8.92 -9.54
C LEU A 23 -8.40 -10.21 -9.23
N THR A 24 -9.73 -10.13 -9.23
CA THR A 24 -10.61 -11.29 -9.11
C THR A 24 -11.06 -11.77 -10.48
N TYR A 25 -11.10 -13.08 -10.69
CA TYR A 25 -11.70 -13.66 -11.89
C TYR A 25 -13.23 -13.44 -11.90
N ILE A 26 -13.72 -12.82 -12.97
CA ILE A 26 -15.14 -12.56 -13.21
C ILE A 26 -15.66 -13.58 -14.24
N ASP A 27 -15.14 -13.51 -15.45
CA ASP A 27 -15.40 -14.42 -16.56
C ASP A 27 -14.23 -14.41 -17.57
N ASP A 28 -14.41 -15.09 -18.70
CA ASP A 28 -13.40 -15.16 -19.76
C ASP A 28 -13.50 -13.97 -20.76
N ALA A 29 -14.33 -12.95 -20.50
CA ALA A 29 -14.53 -11.81 -21.40
C ALA A 29 -13.60 -10.63 -21.06
N PRO A 30 -12.76 -10.14 -21.99
CA PRO A 30 -11.86 -9.02 -21.72
C PRO A 30 -12.56 -7.74 -21.25
N GLU A 31 -13.81 -7.52 -21.68
CA GLU A 31 -14.62 -6.35 -21.30
C GLU A 31 -14.90 -6.28 -19.79
N SER A 32 -14.89 -7.41 -19.09
CA SER A 32 -15.04 -7.48 -17.63
C SER A 32 -13.85 -6.88 -16.87
N TYR A 33 -12.72 -6.71 -17.56
CA TYR A 33 -11.45 -6.22 -17.00
C TYR A 33 -11.02 -4.89 -17.66
N SER A 34 -11.99 -4.08 -18.12
CA SER A 34 -11.74 -2.85 -18.86
C SER A 34 -10.78 -1.90 -18.14
N ASN A 35 -10.82 -1.81 -16.80
CA ASN A 35 -9.92 -0.93 -16.07
C ASN A 35 -8.44 -1.39 -16.14
N ILE A 36 -8.18 -2.68 -16.38
CA ILE A 36 -6.83 -3.18 -16.66
C ILE A 36 -6.47 -2.89 -18.12
N PHE A 37 -7.30 -3.34 -19.06
CA PHE A 37 -6.93 -3.34 -20.47
C PHE A 37 -6.99 -1.95 -21.13
N ASP A 38 -7.85 -1.05 -20.66
CA ASP A 38 -7.93 0.33 -21.18
C ASP A 38 -6.84 1.25 -20.61
N ASN A 39 -6.20 0.86 -19.50
CA ASN A 39 -5.16 1.64 -18.81
C ASN A 39 -3.77 1.01 -18.94
N HIS A 40 -3.53 0.33 -20.05
CA HIS A 40 -2.25 -0.34 -20.30
C HIS A 40 -1.10 0.66 -20.52
N ILE A 41 0.09 0.33 -20.01
CA ILE A 41 1.30 1.11 -20.30
C ILE A 41 1.88 0.72 -21.67
N ASN A 42 1.90 -0.58 -21.95
CA ASN A 42 2.39 -1.15 -23.19
C ASN A 42 1.23 -1.60 -24.07
N LYS A 43 1.46 -1.75 -25.37
CA LYS A 43 0.48 -2.34 -26.28
C LYS A 43 0.11 -3.75 -25.80
N ILE A 44 -1.19 -4.04 -25.80
CA ILE A 44 -1.77 -5.34 -25.43
C ILE A 44 -2.38 -5.97 -26.68
N GLU A 45 -2.11 -7.25 -26.90
CA GLU A 45 -2.77 -8.08 -27.91
C GLU A 45 -3.82 -9.01 -27.28
N GLU A 46 -4.65 -9.65 -28.10
CA GLU A 46 -5.70 -10.57 -27.63
C GLU A 46 -5.12 -11.75 -26.84
N GLU A 47 -3.95 -12.27 -27.24
CA GLU A 47 -3.26 -13.34 -26.53
C GLU A 47 -2.78 -12.93 -25.13
N ASP A 48 -2.48 -11.65 -24.93
CA ASP A 48 -2.10 -11.11 -23.61
C ASP A 48 -3.32 -11.04 -22.69
N GLN A 49 -4.46 -10.60 -23.21
CA GLN A 49 -5.72 -10.56 -22.47
C GLN A 49 -6.13 -11.95 -22.01
N GLN A 50 -6.15 -12.92 -22.92
CA GLN A 50 -6.50 -14.31 -22.61
C GLN A 50 -5.57 -14.91 -21.57
N ARG A 51 -4.26 -14.63 -21.68
CA ARG A 51 -3.25 -15.12 -20.74
C ARG A 51 -3.43 -14.53 -19.36
N LEU A 52 -3.63 -13.22 -19.24
CA LEU A 52 -3.88 -12.54 -17.97
C LEU A 52 -5.16 -13.08 -17.29
N ILE A 53 -6.26 -13.21 -18.06
CA ILE A 53 -7.53 -13.73 -17.53
C ILE A 53 -7.38 -15.18 -17.04
N ALA A 54 -6.63 -16.02 -17.76
CA ALA A 54 -6.31 -17.37 -17.32
C ALA A 54 -5.53 -17.38 -15.99
N SER A 55 -4.59 -16.45 -15.80
CA SER A 55 -3.88 -16.28 -14.53
C SER A 55 -4.83 -15.87 -13.41
N LEU A 56 -5.70 -14.89 -13.63
CA LEU A 56 -6.72 -14.48 -12.64
C LEU A 56 -7.61 -15.65 -12.23
N LYS A 57 -8.03 -16.49 -13.20
CA LYS A 57 -8.84 -17.69 -12.95
C LYS A 57 -8.12 -18.70 -12.05
N ASN A 58 -6.87 -19.01 -12.39
CA ASN A 58 -6.03 -19.90 -11.57
C ASN A 58 -5.89 -19.36 -10.15
N ILE A 59 -5.59 -18.07 -10.01
CA ILE A 59 -5.41 -17.38 -8.73
C ILE A 59 -6.69 -17.44 -7.90
N SER A 60 -7.84 -17.01 -8.43
CA SER A 60 -9.12 -17.04 -7.71
C SER A 60 -9.50 -18.46 -7.24
N ASN A 61 -9.15 -19.49 -8.02
CA ASN A 61 -9.39 -20.88 -7.66
C ASN A 61 -8.32 -21.47 -6.70
N GLY A 62 -7.21 -20.78 -6.47
CA GLY A 62 -6.09 -21.29 -5.67
C GLY A 62 -5.26 -22.35 -6.41
N GLU A 63 -5.31 -22.38 -7.73
CA GLU A 63 -4.63 -23.33 -8.60
C GLU A 63 -3.38 -22.70 -9.22
N LYS A 64 -2.33 -23.50 -9.47
CA LYS A 64 -1.13 -23.08 -10.22
C LYS A 64 -0.56 -21.71 -9.78
N LEU A 65 -0.52 -21.45 -8.48
CA LEU A 65 -0.18 -20.13 -7.95
C LEU A 65 1.23 -19.70 -8.35
N GLU A 66 2.18 -20.63 -8.36
CA GLU A 66 3.58 -20.42 -8.68
C GLU A 66 3.80 -20.14 -10.19
N GLU A 67 2.90 -20.67 -11.03
CA GLU A 67 2.88 -20.37 -12.47
C GLU A 67 2.18 -19.03 -12.75
N SER A 68 1.19 -18.67 -11.93
CA SER A 68 0.32 -17.51 -12.16
C SER A 68 0.74 -16.25 -11.41
N ILE A 69 1.58 -16.38 -10.37
CA ILE A 69 2.04 -15.28 -9.51
C ILE A 69 3.55 -15.37 -9.32
N ASN A 70 4.24 -14.24 -9.43
CA ASN A 70 5.58 -14.10 -8.93
C ASN A 70 5.50 -14.00 -7.40
N VAL A 71 5.49 -15.15 -6.74
CA VAL A 71 5.30 -15.28 -5.28
C VAL A 71 6.29 -14.40 -4.51
N ASP A 72 7.55 -14.31 -4.97
CA ASP A 72 8.55 -13.51 -4.27
C ASP A 72 8.20 -12.02 -4.26
N GLU A 73 7.93 -11.47 -5.44
CA GLU A 73 7.67 -10.04 -5.60
C GLU A 73 6.36 -9.62 -4.95
N VAL A 74 5.31 -10.44 -5.08
CA VAL A 74 4.00 -10.13 -4.45
C VAL A 74 4.10 -10.17 -2.93
N LEU A 75 4.79 -11.16 -2.33
CA LEU A 75 4.97 -11.18 -0.87
C LEU A 75 5.81 -10.00 -0.37
N ARG A 76 6.81 -9.55 -1.13
CA ARG A 76 7.57 -8.33 -0.82
C ARG A 76 6.71 -7.07 -0.92
N TYR A 77 5.89 -6.96 -1.97
CA TYR A 77 4.93 -5.89 -2.13
C TYR A 77 3.97 -5.83 -0.93
N THR A 78 3.43 -6.97 -0.50
CA THR A 78 2.56 -7.06 0.68
C THR A 78 3.30 -6.64 1.94
N ALA A 79 4.50 -7.18 2.20
CA ALA A 79 5.30 -6.84 3.38
C ALA A 79 5.62 -5.33 3.44
N CYS A 80 5.99 -4.72 2.31
CA CYS A 80 6.23 -3.28 2.24
C CYS A 80 4.97 -2.46 2.56
N ASN A 81 3.82 -2.78 1.95
CA ASN A 81 2.58 -2.04 2.21
C ASN A 81 2.09 -2.20 3.65
N VAL A 82 2.19 -3.39 4.24
CA VAL A 82 1.79 -3.62 5.64
C VAL A 82 2.76 -2.95 6.61
N PHE A 83 4.07 -3.03 6.36
CA PHE A 83 5.06 -2.38 7.22
C PHE A 83 4.90 -0.87 7.21
N LEU A 84 4.74 -0.28 6.02
CA LEU A 84 4.53 1.15 5.82
C LEU A 84 3.10 1.60 6.14
N VAL A 85 2.16 0.69 6.41
CA VAL A 85 0.74 1.02 6.62
C VAL A 85 0.20 1.87 5.46
N ASN A 86 0.43 1.39 4.24
CA ASN A 86 -0.08 2.02 3.03
C ASN A 86 -1.50 1.51 2.75
N LEU A 87 -2.49 2.24 3.25
CA LEU A 87 -3.90 1.91 3.07
C LEU A 87 -4.51 2.58 1.84
N ASP A 88 -3.79 3.42 1.11
CA ASP A 88 -4.19 3.84 -0.24
C ASP A 88 -3.53 2.91 -1.25
N SER A 89 -3.83 1.61 -1.14
CA SER A 89 -3.19 0.56 -1.93
C SER A 89 -4.19 -0.53 -2.29
N TYR A 90 -3.71 -1.58 -2.95
CA TYR A 90 -4.48 -2.81 -3.18
C TYR A 90 -5.03 -3.43 -1.87
N LEU A 91 -4.44 -3.15 -0.71
CA LEU A 91 -4.86 -3.73 0.57
C LEU A 91 -6.19 -3.16 1.11
N SER A 92 -6.73 -2.11 0.50
CA SER A 92 -7.96 -1.45 0.93
C SER A 92 -9.02 -1.36 -0.17
N SER A 93 -10.18 -0.78 0.15
CA SER A 93 -11.36 -0.68 -0.73
C SER A 93 -11.10 -0.11 -2.13
N ASN A 94 -10.13 0.79 -2.27
CA ASN A 94 -9.91 1.52 -3.52
C ASN A 94 -9.17 0.70 -4.59
N CYS A 95 -8.47 -0.39 -4.21
CA CYS A 95 -7.66 -1.17 -5.15
C CYS A 95 -6.62 -0.34 -5.93
N HIS A 96 -6.03 0.68 -5.30
CA HIS A 96 -5.19 1.67 -5.99
C HIS A 96 -3.69 1.35 -5.92
N ASN A 97 -2.91 2.17 -6.63
CA ASN A 97 -1.49 2.43 -6.35
C ASN A 97 -0.56 1.22 -6.52
N TYR A 98 -0.81 0.48 -7.60
CA TYR A 98 0.11 -0.52 -8.13
C TYR A 98 0.12 -0.50 -9.66
N ILE A 99 1.22 -0.98 -10.23
CA ILE A 99 1.29 -1.34 -11.65
C ILE A 99 1.27 -2.87 -11.72
N LEU A 100 0.28 -3.41 -12.43
CA LEU A 100 0.22 -4.84 -12.73
C LEU A 100 1.22 -5.16 -13.83
N THR A 101 2.03 -6.17 -13.61
CA THR A 101 2.91 -6.74 -14.63
C THR A 101 2.53 -8.19 -14.87
N GLU A 102 2.61 -8.60 -16.12
CA GLU A 102 2.36 -9.97 -16.55
C GLU A 102 3.52 -10.40 -17.45
N LEU A 103 4.11 -11.56 -17.14
CA LEU A 103 5.18 -12.16 -17.93
C LEU A 103 4.93 -13.67 -18.06
N ASN A 104 4.59 -14.13 -19.26
CA ASN A 104 4.36 -15.55 -19.57
C ASN A 104 3.30 -16.25 -18.68
N GLY A 105 2.27 -15.52 -18.28
CA GLY A 105 1.19 -15.96 -17.38
C GLY A 105 1.45 -15.62 -15.91
N GLN A 106 2.64 -15.13 -15.56
CA GLN A 106 2.99 -14.83 -14.18
C GLN A 106 2.74 -13.36 -13.84
N LEU A 107 1.88 -13.10 -12.86
CA LEU A 107 1.52 -11.75 -12.40
C LEU A 107 2.46 -11.27 -11.28
N SER A 108 2.82 -9.99 -11.32
CA SER A 108 3.51 -9.29 -10.23
C SER A 108 2.99 -7.86 -10.08
N MET A 109 3.30 -7.23 -8.94
CA MET A 109 2.85 -5.88 -8.59
C MET A 109 4.05 -4.98 -8.31
N LEU A 110 4.13 -3.86 -9.03
CA LEU A 110 5.10 -2.81 -8.73
C LEU A 110 4.43 -1.70 -7.92
N PRO A 111 5.14 -1.13 -6.92
CA PRO A 111 4.62 -0.03 -6.12
C PRO A 111 4.44 1.23 -6.98
N TRP A 112 3.32 1.93 -6.79
CA TRP A 112 3.06 3.25 -7.36
C TRP A 112 2.46 4.17 -6.29
N ASP A 113 2.81 5.46 -6.32
CA ASP A 113 2.25 6.51 -5.45
C ASP A 113 2.09 6.16 -3.95
N TYR A 114 3.20 6.21 -3.20
CA TYR A 114 3.25 5.86 -1.78
C TYR A 114 3.18 7.10 -0.86
N ASN A 115 2.76 8.25 -1.38
CA ASN A 115 2.70 9.51 -0.62
C ASN A 115 1.77 9.43 0.61
N LEU A 116 0.73 8.59 0.57
CA LEU A 116 -0.21 8.34 1.66
C LEU A 116 0.13 7.12 2.53
N SER A 117 1.39 6.66 2.46
CA SER A 117 1.93 5.66 3.39
C SER A 117 2.13 6.25 4.79
N PHE A 118 2.70 5.45 5.70
CA PHE A 118 3.00 5.80 7.08
C PHE A 118 1.74 6.06 7.93
N GLY A 119 0.63 5.39 7.59
CA GLY A 119 -0.65 5.55 8.28
C GLY A 119 -1.27 6.94 8.11
N THR A 120 -0.87 7.71 7.10
CA THR A 120 -1.41 9.05 6.85
C THR A 120 -2.77 9.02 6.15
N TYR A 121 -3.22 7.84 5.71
CA TYR A 121 -4.54 7.59 5.13
C TYR A 121 -5.25 6.46 5.87
N GLN A 122 -6.53 6.65 6.18
CA GLN A 122 -7.45 5.71 6.84
C GLN A 122 -7.11 5.26 8.28
N CYS A 123 -5.94 5.53 8.84
CA CYS A 123 -5.67 5.36 10.27
C CYS A 123 -6.28 6.52 11.08
N LYS A 124 -6.85 6.23 12.27
CA LYS A 124 -7.50 7.25 13.11
C LYS A 124 -6.55 7.87 14.13
N SER A 125 -5.45 7.19 14.42
CA SER A 125 -4.48 7.58 15.45
C SER A 125 -3.08 7.03 15.12
N ALA A 126 -2.06 7.55 15.81
CA ALA A 126 -0.72 6.99 15.76
C ALA A 126 -0.69 5.54 16.29
N ASP A 127 -1.52 5.21 17.29
CA ASP A 127 -1.63 3.85 17.82
C ASP A 127 -2.10 2.86 16.75
N ASP A 128 -3.10 3.25 15.93
CA ASP A 128 -3.58 2.43 14.82
C ASP A 128 -2.48 2.17 13.78
N ALA A 129 -1.67 3.20 13.47
CA ALA A 129 -0.58 3.09 12.50
C ALA A 129 0.57 2.22 13.05
N VAL A 130 1.05 2.52 14.25
CA VAL A 130 2.14 1.78 14.89
C VAL A 130 1.77 0.31 15.07
N ASN A 131 0.56 0.03 15.55
CA ASN A 131 0.09 -1.32 15.87
C ASN A 131 -0.73 -1.97 14.75
N TYR A 132 -0.63 -1.48 13.50
CA TYR A 132 -1.32 -2.12 12.38
C TYR A 132 -0.96 -3.62 12.30
N ALA A 133 -1.97 -4.47 12.32
CA ALA A 133 -1.83 -5.91 12.48
C ALA A 133 -1.11 -6.54 11.28
N ILE A 134 -0.06 -7.33 11.50
CA ILE A 134 0.69 -7.94 10.39
C ILE A 134 -0.04 -9.12 9.76
N ASP A 135 -0.95 -9.78 10.48
CA ASP A 135 -1.75 -10.92 10.00
C ASP A 135 -3.21 -10.56 9.70
N THR A 136 -3.61 -9.30 9.88
CA THR A 136 -4.85 -8.74 9.31
C THR A 136 -4.48 -7.70 8.27
N VAL A 137 -4.07 -8.22 7.10
CA VAL A 137 -3.45 -7.45 6.01
C VAL A 137 -4.42 -6.52 5.27
N PHE A 138 -5.72 -6.82 5.27
CA PHE A 138 -6.71 -6.06 4.52
C PHE A 138 -7.47 -5.07 5.39
N ASN A 139 -7.78 -3.89 4.85
CA ASN A 139 -8.55 -2.85 5.53
C ASN A 139 -9.87 -2.57 4.80
N GLY A 140 -11.00 -2.86 5.44
CA GLY A 140 -12.34 -2.59 4.89
C GLY A 140 -12.74 -3.49 3.70
N VAL A 141 -11.98 -4.55 3.43
CA VAL A 141 -12.24 -5.58 2.41
C VAL A 141 -11.86 -6.96 2.96
N ASN A 142 -12.34 -8.02 2.33
CA ASN A 142 -12.08 -9.40 2.75
C ASN A 142 -11.16 -10.16 1.78
N GLU A 143 -10.77 -11.38 2.19
CA GLU A 143 -9.86 -12.26 1.44
C GLU A 143 -10.40 -12.67 0.06
N GLU A 144 -11.71 -12.85 -0.09
CA GLU A 144 -12.34 -13.23 -1.36
C GLU A 144 -12.25 -12.10 -2.38
N GLU A 145 -12.26 -10.85 -1.91
CA GLU A 145 -12.06 -9.66 -2.74
C GLU A 145 -10.60 -9.43 -3.13
N ARG A 146 -9.64 -10.16 -2.53
CA ARG A 146 -8.19 -9.96 -2.74
C ARG A 146 -7.45 -11.29 -2.96
N PRO A 147 -7.86 -12.10 -3.95
CA PRO A 147 -7.39 -13.47 -4.09
C PRO A 147 -5.88 -13.57 -4.34
N LEU A 148 -5.27 -12.59 -5.02
CA LEU A 148 -3.83 -12.59 -5.30
C LEU A 148 -2.99 -12.71 -4.02
N ILE A 149 -3.34 -11.97 -2.97
CA ILE A 149 -2.60 -11.99 -1.69
C ILE A 149 -3.19 -13.05 -0.76
N ALA A 150 -4.51 -13.17 -0.67
CA ALA A 150 -5.16 -14.08 0.26
C ALA A 150 -4.77 -15.55 0.00
N LYS A 151 -4.71 -15.97 -1.27
CA LYS A 151 -4.35 -17.35 -1.62
C LYS A 151 -2.90 -17.68 -1.31
N LEU A 152 -2.01 -16.68 -1.35
CA LEU A 152 -0.62 -16.86 -0.93
C LEU A 152 -0.54 -17.00 0.58
N LEU A 153 -1.13 -16.07 1.35
CA LEU A 153 -1.01 -16.06 2.81
C LEU A 153 -1.75 -17.22 3.50
N ALA A 154 -2.70 -17.86 2.81
CA ALA A 154 -3.32 -19.11 3.25
C ALA A 154 -2.34 -20.31 3.27
N LYS A 155 -1.21 -20.24 2.55
CA LYS A 155 -0.15 -21.25 2.57
C LYS A 155 0.89 -20.88 3.65
N GLU A 156 1.12 -21.79 4.59
CA GLU A 156 2.05 -21.59 5.73
C GLU A 156 3.46 -21.18 5.28
N GLU A 157 4.03 -21.86 4.28
CA GLU A 157 5.35 -21.55 3.70
C GLU A 157 5.46 -20.08 3.23
N TYR A 158 4.40 -19.56 2.62
CA TYR A 158 4.39 -18.21 2.07
C TYR A 158 4.13 -17.16 3.14
N ARG A 159 3.33 -17.49 4.16
CA ARG A 159 3.19 -16.66 5.35
C ARG A 159 4.51 -16.53 6.10
N GLU A 160 5.26 -17.61 6.27
CA GLU A 160 6.60 -17.56 6.87
C GLU A 160 7.55 -16.68 6.06
N LYS A 161 7.52 -16.79 4.73
CA LYS A 161 8.33 -15.96 3.84
C LYS A 161 7.95 -14.48 3.90
N TYR A 162 6.65 -14.17 3.98
CA TYR A 162 6.14 -12.82 4.22
C TYR A 162 6.61 -12.26 5.58
N HIS A 163 6.51 -13.05 6.65
CA HIS A 163 7.03 -12.69 7.97
C HIS A 163 8.54 -12.44 7.96
N GLN A 164 9.30 -13.25 7.21
CA GLN A 164 10.72 -12.99 7.00
C GLN A 164 10.94 -11.62 6.36
N TYR A 165 10.15 -11.22 5.36
CA TYR A 165 10.29 -9.91 4.73
C TYR A 165 9.95 -8.75 5.66
N LEU A 166 8.91 -8.87 6.49
CA LEU A 166 8.64 -7.89 7.54
C LEU A 166 9.83 -7.74 8.50
N ARG A 167 10.42 -8.87 8.94
CA ARG A 167 11.61 -8.87 9.79
C ARG A 167 12.81 -8.22 9.10
N GLU A 168 13.03 -8.50 7.81
CA GLU A 168 14.12 -7.88 7.05
C GLU A 168 13.98 -6.37 6.96
N ILE A 169 12.78 -5.85 6.74
CA ILE A 169 12.53 -4.40 6.73
C ILE A 169 12.81 -3.83 8.13
N ALA A 170 12.26 -4.45 9.18
CA ALA A 170 12.43 -4.04 10.57
C ALA A 170 13.92 -3.98 10.99
N GLU A 171 14.64 -5.10 10.87
CA GLU A 171 16.00 -5.26 11.40
C GLU A 171 17.05 -4.65 10.47
N LYS A 172 16.99 -4.97 9.17
CA LYS A 172 18.07 -4.62 8.23
C LYS A 172 17.93 -3.20 7.68
N TYR A 173 16.73 -2.61 7.68
CA TYR A 173 16.51 -1.27 7.15
C TYR A 173 16.26 -0.21 8.24
N VAL A 174 15.36 -0.46 9.19
CA VAL A 174 15.05 0.53 10.23
C VAL A 174 16.03 0.47 11.40
N GLN A 175 16.11 -0.65 12.14
CA GLN A 175 16.99 -0.78 13.32
C GLN A 175 18.47 -0.62 13.01
N SER A 176 18.90 -0.95 11.78
CA SER A 176 20.29 -0.75 11.35
C SER A 176 20.68 0.73 11.20
N GLY A 177 19.71 1.66 11.27
CA GLY A 177 19.91 3.09 11.05
C GLY A 177 19.79 3.52 9.58
N LYS A 178 19.74 2.57 8.63
CA LYS A 178 19.73 2.88 7.20
C LYS A 178 18.51 3.72 6.77
N PHE A 179 17.35 3.54 7.41
CA PHE A 179 16.18 4.39 7.19
C PHE A 179 16.47 5.84 7.58
N ALA A 180 16.98 6.08 8.79
CA ALA A 180 17.30 7.42 9.29
C ALA A 180 18.35 8.11 8.40
N GLU A 181 19.40 7.40 8.01
CA GLU A 181 20.41 7.89 7.07
C GLU A 181 19.81 8.26 5.70
N THR A 182 18.85 7.46 5.21
CA THR A 182 18.16 7.73 3.95
C THR A 182 17.32 8.99 4.04
N VAL A 183 16.55 9.16 5.12
CA VAL A 183 15.76 10.37 5.39
C VAL A 183 16.66 11.61 5.48
N GLU A 184 17.79 11.52 6.19
CA GLU A 184 18.75 12.61 6.32
C GLU A 184 19.41 12.98 4.99
N LYS A 185 19.78 11.98 4.20
CA LYS A 185 20.34 12.18 2.87
C LYS A 185 19.35 12.89 1.95
N VAL A 186 18.11 12.43 1.89
CA VAL A 186 17.06 13.07 1.07
C VAL A 186 16.80 14.48 1.58
N SER A 187 16.67 14.65 2.90
CA SER A 187 16.45 15.95 3.51
C SER A 187 17.55 16.95 3.17
N SER A 188 18.81 16.55 3.31
CA SER A 188 19.98 17.40 2.98
C SER A 188 19.97 17.88 1.53
N VAL A 189 19.48 17.07 0.58
CA VAL A 189 19.39 17.43 -0.83
C VAL A 189 18.30 18.48 -1.08
N ILE A 190 17.17 18.40 -0.37
CA ILE A 190 16.01 19.26 -0.62
C ILE A 190 15.88 20.44 0.35
N ASN A 191 16.64 20.46 1.45
CA ASN A 191 16.45 21.38 2.57
C ASN A 191 16.36 22.85 2.16
N ASP A 192 17.36 23.33 1.42
CA ASP A 192 17.42 24.75 1.01
C ASP A 192 16.32 25.12 0.02
N TYR A 193 15.88 24.15 -0.81
CA TYR A 193 14.75 24.32 -1.71
C TYR A 193 13.45 24.46 -0.91
N VAL A 194 13.17 23.57 0.05
CA VAL A 194 11.98 23.66 0.91
C VAL A 194 11.98 24.97 1.72
N LYS A 195 13.14 25.38 2.24
CA LYS A 195 13.28 26.62 3.02
C LYS A 195 12.94 27.88 2.22
N THR A 196 13.16 27.86 0.91
CA THR A 196 12.95 29.01 0.03
C THR A 196 11.70 28.88 -0.84
N ASP A 197 10.95 27.77 -0.72
CA ASP A 197 9.75 27.51 -1.49
C ASP A 197 8.57 28.36 -0.98
N SER A 198 8.19 29.38 -1.76
CA SER A 198 7.04 30.23 -1.49
C SER A 198 5.69 29.55 -1.75
N THR A 199 5.69 28.32 -2.26
CA THR A 199 4.49 27.51 -2.58
C THR A 199 4.29 26.33 -1.62
N SER A 200 5.14 26.21 -0.59
CA SER A 200 5.01 25.18 0.44
C SER A 200 3.65 25.26 1.14
N PHE A 201 3.00 24.10 1.33
CA PHE A 201 1.68 24.01 1.98
C PHE A 201 1.74 24.44 3.45
N ASP A 202 2.68 23.86 4.21
CA ASP A 202 2.77 24.04 5.68
C ASP A 202 4.08 24.74 6.12
N GLY A 203 4.96 25.08 5.18
CA GLY A 203 6.20 25.80 5.45
C GLY A 203 7.36 24.93 5.95
N TYR A 204 8.50 25.57 6.21
CA TYR A 204 9.76 24.89 6.54
C TYR A 204 9.77 24.26 7.94
N ASP A 205 9.13 24.89 8.93
CA ASP A 205 9.09 24.34 10.29
C ASP A 205 8.31 23.02 10.34
N ALA A 206 7.17 22.94 9.62
CA ALA A 206 6.39 21.71 9.48
C ALA A 206 7.20 20.59 8.78
N TYR A 207 8.02 20.95 7.78
CA TYR A 207 8.93 20.00 7.12
C TYR A 207 9.96 19.40 8.10
N VAL A 208 10.59 20.24 8.93
CA VAL A 208 11.56 19.78 9.95
C VAL A 208 10.87 18.88 10.98
N GLU A 209 9.70 19.29 11.49
CA GLU A 209 8.94 18.47 12.43
C GLU A 209 8.47 17.14 11.83
N GLY A 210 8.10 17.13 10.55
CA GLY A 210 7.69 15.93 9.82
C GLY A 210 8.81 14.91 9.69
N ILE A 211 10.07 15.36 9.51
CA ILE A 211 11.23 14.47 9.49
C ILE A 211 11.39 13.74 10.83
N ASP A 212 11.33 14.47 11.94
CA ASP A 212 11.51 13.89 13.27
C ASP A 212 10.36 12.93 13.62
N THR A 213 9.12 13.36 13.32
CA THR A 213 7.92 12.53 13.50
C THR A 213 8.00 11.24 12.69
N LEU A 214 8.47 11.31 11.44
CA LEU A 214 8.58 10.15 10.55
C LEU A 214 9.58 9.13 11.12
N LYS A 215 10.74 9.60 11.61
CA LYS A 215 11.74 8.72 12.25
C LYS A 215 11.16 8.05 13.50
N GLN A 216 10.45 8.80 14.33
CA GLN A 216 9.85 8.29 15.56
C GLN A 216 8.74 7.26 15.28
N LEU A 217 7.86 7.54 14.31
CA LEU A 217 6.83 6.60 13.88
C LEU A 217 7.44 5.28 13.42
N MET A 218 8.48 5.34 12.57
CA MET A 218 9.09 4.12 12.03
C MET A 218 9.83 3.30 13.08
N GLU A 219 10.42 3.94 14.10
CA GLU A 219 11.01 3.25 15.24
C GLU A 219 9.94 2.48 16.03
N LEU A 220 8.83 3.14 16.41
CA LEU A 220 7.74 2.49 17.13
C LEU A 220 7.05 1.39 16.30
N ARG A 221 6.82 1.65 15.01
CA ARG A 221 6.28 0.66 14.07
C ARG A 221 7.17 -0.57 13.99
N THR A 222 8.48 -0.38 13.98
CA THR A 222 9.47 -1.48 13.97
C THR A 222 9.39 -2.32 15.25
N GLN A 223 9.27 -1.68 16.41
CA GLN A 223 9.07 -2.37 17.68
C GLN A 223 7.78 -3.19 17.69
N SER A 224 6.67 -2.62 17.19
CA SER A 224 5.39 -3.33 17.10
C SER A 224 5.47 -4.53 16.16
N VAL A 225 6.02 -4.36 14.95
CA VAL A 225 6.14 -5.45 13.96
C VAL A 225 7.00 -6.60 14.50
N LEU A 226 8.15 -6.31 15.12
CA LEU A 226 8.98 -7.36 15.72
C LEU A 226 8.27 -8.04 16.88
N GLY A 227 7.58 -7.27 17.74
CA GLY A 227 6.80 -7.83 18.83
C GLY A 227 5.68 -8.76 18.35
N GLN A 228 5.03 -8.43 17.23
CA GLN A 228 4.02 -9.27 16.58
C GLN A 228 4.62 -10.54 16.00
N LEU A 229 5.75 -10.44 15.30
CA LEU A 229 6.48 -11.59 14.74
C LEU A 229 7.00 -12.54 15.83
N ASP A 230 7.37 -12.00 17.00
CA ASP A 230 7.87 -12.77 18.15
C ASP A 230 6.74 -13.30 19.05
N GLY A 231 5.47 -12.99 18.75
CA GLY A 231 4.30 -13.40 19.53
C GLY A 231 4.15 -12.68 20.89
N THR A 232 4.92 -11.63 21.12
CA THR A 232 4.82 -10.79 22.33
C THR A 232 3.73 -9.73 22.22
N ILE A 233 3.36 -9.35 20.99
CA ILE A 233 2.23 -8.48 20.64
C ILE A 233 1.28 -9.32 19.76
N PRO A 234 -0.04 -9.22 19.90
CA PRO A 234 -0.95 -9.96 19.01
C PRO A 234 -0.84 -9.49 17.56
N SER A 235 -0.83 -10.43 16.60
CA SER A 235 -0.57 -10.13 15.19
C SER A 235 -1.83 -9.89 14.35
N THR A 236 -3.02 -10.16 14.88
CA THR A 236 -4.31 -9.93 14.22
C THR A 236 -5.07 -8.77 14.84
N ALA A 237 -5.89 -8.07 14.05
CA ALA A 237 -6.69 -6.94 14.54
C ALA A 237 -7.70 -7.36 15.62
N GLU A 238 -8.25 -8.58 15.51
CA GLU A 238 -9.15 -9.14 16.52
C GLU A 238 -8.44 -9.30 17.86
N GLU A 239 -7.26 -9.93 17.88
CA GLU A 239 -6.53 -10.16 19.13
C GLU A 239 -5.92 -8.90 19.74
N GLN A 240 -5.66 -7.86 18.92
CA GLN A 240 -5.21 -6.57 19.41
C GLN A 240 -6.32 -5.75 20.09
N THR A 241 -7.58 -6.11 19.89
CA THR A 241 -8.72 -5.41 20.50
C THR A 241 -8.65 -5.50 22.03
N ASN A 242 -8.50 -4.35 22.70
CA ASN A 242 -8.31 -4.23 24.16
C ASN A 242 -7.04 -4.90 24.71
N SER A 243 -6.02 -5.12 23.87
CA SER A 243 -4.74 -5.64 24.33
C SER A 243 -3.95 -4.58 25.10
N ASP A 244 -3.36 -4.97 26.22
CA ASP A 244 -2.44 -4.14 27.03
C ASP A 244 -0.97 -4.30 26.59
N LYS A 245 -0.71 -5.09 25.54
CA LYS A 245 0.63 -5.40 25.03
C LYS A 245 1.08 -4.50 23.88
N LEU A 246 0.21 -3.60 23.41
CA LEU A 246 0.49 -2.74 22.25
C LEU A 246 1.56 -1.70 22.57
N ILE A 247 2.25 -1.22 21.54
CA ILE A 247 3.20 -0.11 21.67
C ILE A 247 2.42 1.18 21.88
N ASP A 248 2.78 1.95 22.91
CA ASP A 248 2.25 3.30 23.16
C ASP A 248 2.81 4.28 22.12
N ALA A 249 1.93 4.79 21.26
CA ALA A 249 2.28 5.75 20.21
C ALA A 249 1.87 7.19 20.55
N SER A 250 1.53 7.50 21.81
CA SER A 250 1.08 8.84 22.24
C SER A 250 2.09 9.97 21.99
N SER A 251 3.35 9.62 21.78
CA SER A 251 4.43 10.56 21.48
C SER A 251 4.52 10.95 20.00
N VAL A 252 3.72 10.33 19.12
CA VAL A 252 3.69 10.60 17.67
C VAL A 252 2.42 11.35 17.31
N ASP A 253 2.56 12.47 16.60
CA ASP A 253 1.44 13.22 16.02
C ASP A 253 1.41 13.01 14.50
N LEU A 254 0.54 12.11 14.03
CA LEU A 254 0.41 11.79 12.59
C LEU A 254 0.12 13.02 11.72
N LYS A 255 -0.53 14.06 12.26
CA LYS A 255 -0.87 15.26 11.47
C LYS A 255 0.37 15.95 10.91
N LYS A 256 1.52 15.82 11.57
CA LYS A 256 2.81 16.36 11.13
C LYS A 256 3.39 15.67 9.90
N LEU A 257 2.82 14.53 9.49
CA LEU A 257 3.22 13.79 8.30
C LEU A 257 2.35 14.10 7.07
N GLY A 258 1.35 14.99 7.21
CA GLY A 258 0.40 15.30 6.14
C GLY A 258 -0.66 14.20 6.00
N THR A 259 -1.68 14.22 6.85
CA THR A 259 -2.76 13.23 6.83
C THR A 259 -3.85 13.57 5.83
N MET A 260 -4.38 12.56 5.14
CA MET A 260 -5.60 12.65 4.35
C MET A 260 -6.70 11.83 5.04
N ASN A 261 -7.40 12.46 5.98
CA ASN A 261 -8.55 11.83 6.62
C ASN A 261 -9.81 12.04 5.79
N MET A 262 -10.62 10.98 5.65
CA MET A 262 -11.94 11.03 5.00
C MET A 262 -12.85 12.02 5.74
N GLY A 263 -12.83 13.29 5.33
CA GLY A 263 -13.62 14.38 5.91
C GLY A 263 -12.89 15.71 6.05
N GLU A 264 -11.56 15.73 6.11
CA GLU A 264 -10.76 16.95 6.08
C GLU A 264 -10.17 17.07 4.67
N GLY A 265 -10.75 17.94 3.85
CA GLY A 265 -10.24 18.20 2.50
C GLY A 265 -8.81 18.74 2.55
N PHE A 266 -8.07 18.61 1.45
CA PHE A 266 -6.75 19.24 1.32
C PHE A 266 -6.83 20.73 1.69
N PRO A 267 -5.85 21.29 2.42
CA PRO A 267 -5.72 22.73 2.51
C PRO A 267 -5.71 23.31 1.09
N ALA A 268 -6.67 24.19 0.80
CA ALA A 268 -6.82 24.79 -0.51
C ALA A 268 -5.62 25.70 -0.84
N ARG A 269 -5.23 25.71 -2.11
CA ARG A 269 -4.25 26.65 -2.69
C ARG A 269 -4.77 28.08 -2.71
#